data_AF-A0AAW7JQN9-F1
#
_entry.id   AF-A0AAW7JQN9-F1
#
_cell.length_a   1.000
_cell.length_b   1.000
_cell.length_c   1.000
_cell.angle_alpha   90.00
_cell.angle_beta   90.00
_cell.angle_gamma   90.00
#
_symmetry.space_group_name_H-M   'P 1'
#
loop_
_entity.id
_entity.type
_entity.pdbx_description
1 polymer ?
#
loop_
_entity_poly.entity_id
_entity_poly.type
_entity_poly.pdbx_seq_one_letter_code
_entity_poly.pdbx_strand_id
1 'polypeptide(L)'
;MKKILLLAVIMMATAAYGTTPDNKKKKKKDKTEVKAEPLKLVTPSDSISYAAGMASTRGLLSYIQQEYNVDTAYIQDFIQGYKDAIASAGDPKFTARNAGMQIARLVEQRMLPSATKQFEGTKYAINKDIYNTAFIAGVLSDTTLMDVKSAAQLFTKVSEAENYRKEQAYKSENEQWLTANAAKEGVKTTASGLQYKVIKEGTGETPKATDRVKVRYEGKLIDGTEFDSSYKRGPEPTAFRADEVIKGWTEALTMMPVGSKWELYIPQNLGYGARQAGKIKPYSTLIFTVELVGIDKPEPVQESLKNTGDSSKKDARTVRKTRAERRKAAAGKK
;
A
#
# COMPACT_ATOMS: atom_id res chain seq x y z
N MET A 1 -67.37 22.10 -13.66
CA MET A 1 -67.32 20.85 -12.85
C MET A 1 -66.07 20.11 -13.28
N LYS A 2 -65.00 19.93 -12.49
CA LYS A 2 -64.90 19.20 -11.22
C LYS A 2 -63.79 19.80 -10.35
N LYS A 3 -64.00 19.70 -9.04
CA LYS A 3 -63.29 20.38 -7.95
C LYS A 3 -62.20 19.49 -7.34
N ILE A 4 -61.05 20.12 -7.05
CA ILE A 4 -60.19 20.05 -5.85
C ILE A 4 -60.37 18.83 -4.93
N LEU A 5 -59.27 18.13 -4.66
CA LEU A 5 -59.07 17.37 -3.41
C LEU A 5 -57.80 17.86 -2.71
N LEU A 6 -58.00 18.60 -1.60
CA LEU A 6 -57.03 18.77 -0.53
C LEU A 6 -56.97 17.47 0.27
N LEU A 7 -55.77 17.03 0.66
CA LEU A 7 -55.59 16.08 1.75
C LEU A 7 -54.58 16.66 2.73
N ALA A 8 -55.15 17.32 3.75
CA ALA A 8 -54.47 17.71 4.97
C ALA A 8 -54.30 16.47 5.85
N VAL A 9 -53.07 16.18 6.28
CA VAL A 9 -52.81 15.20 7.35
C VAL A 9 -52.48 15.98 8.63
N ILE A 10 -53.45 15.94 9.54
CA ILE A 10 -53.40 16.39 10.92
C ILE A 10 -52.51 15.41 11.70
N MET A 11 -51.41 15.88 12.29
CA MET A 11 -50.75 15.12 13.36
C MET A 11 -51.33 15.53 14.71
N MET A 12 -52.02 14.58 15.34
CA MET A 12 -52.55 14.67 16.69
C MET A 12 -51.41 14.76 17.71
N ALA A 13 -51.56 15.70 18.64
CA ALA A 13 -50.79 15.77 19.87
C ALA A 13 -51.19 14.62 20.80
N THR A 14 -50.24 13.79 21.22
CA THR A 14 -50.39 12.92 22.38
C THR A 14 -49.50 13.46 23.51
N ALA A 15 -50.17 14.05 24.50
CA ALA A 15 -49.59 14.33 25.80
C ALA A 15 -49.57 13.03 26.62
N ALA A 16 -48.39 12.63 27.11
CA ALA A 16 -48.28 11.61 28.14
C ALA A 16 -47.73 12.26 29.41
N TYR A 17 -48.58 12.34 30.43
CA TYR A 17 -48.21 12.63 31.81
C TYR A 17 -47.52 11.40 32.42
N GLY A 18 -46.36 11.62 33.05
CA GLY A 18 -45.68 10.65 33.89
C GLY A 18 -44.92 11.37 35.00
N THR A 19 -45.31 11.10 36.24
CA THR A 19 -44.80 11.69 37.48
C THR A 19 -43.55 10.98 38.01
N THR A 20 -42.48 11.71 38.34
CA THR A 20 -41.75 11.72 39.64
C THR A 20 -40.44 12.52 39.54
N PRO A 21 -39.93 13.11 40.64
CA PRO A 21 -38.79 14.03 40.63
C PRO A 21 -37.50 13.37 41.18
N ASP A 22 -36.36 13.48 40.49
CA ASP A 22 -35.09 13.96 41.08
C ASP A 22 -33.92 14.08 40.06
N ASN A 23 -33.12 15.12 40.26
CA ASN A 23 -31.69 15.30 39.96
C ASN A 23 -31.06 14.89 38.60
N LYS A 24 -30.82 15.89 37.74
CA LYS A 24 -29.49 16.31 37.20
C LYS A 24 -29.71 17.23 35.99
N LYS A 25 -29.28 18.50 36.08
CA LYS A 25 -29.21 19.44 34.95
C LYS A 25 -28.25 18.91 33.87
N LYS A 26 -28.73 18.09 32.94
CA LYS A 26 -28.13 17.94 31.61
C LYS A 26 -28.65 19.08 30.74
N LYS A 27 -27.77 20.01 30.36
CA LYS A 27 -28.04 20.97 29.28
C LYS A 27 -28.47 20.18 28.03
N LYS A 28 -29.77 20.23 27.71
CA LYS A 28 -30.31 19.84 26.42
C LYS A 28 -29.61 20.74 25.39
N LYS A 29 -28.68 20.18 24.60
CA LYS A 29 -28.24 20.84 23.37
C LYS A 29 -29.47 20.91 22.49
N ASP A 30 -30.03 22.11 22.37
CA ASP A 30 -31.07 22.43 21.41
C ASP A 30 -30.46 22.19 20.03
N LYS A 31 -30.84 21.08 19.37
CA LYS A 31 -30.50 20.88 17.96
C LYS A 31 -31.47 21.77 17.19
N THR A 32 -31.06 23.00 16.95
CA THR A 32 -31.78 23.90 16.05
C THR A 32 -31.91 23.20 14.71
N GLU A 33 -33.12 22.78 14.37
CA GLU A 33 -33.44 22.14 13.09
C GLU A 33 -33.29 23.20 11.99
N VAL A 34 -32.20 23.11 11.24
CA VAL A 34 -31.91 24.03 10.14
C VAL A 34 -32.93 23.79 9.03
N LYS A 35 -33.69 24.84 8.67
CA LYS A 35 -34.61 24.81 7.54
C LYS A 35 -34.10 25.73 6.42
N ALA A 36 -34.25 25.27 5.18
CA ALA A 36 -33.98 26.10 4.00
C ALA A 36 -34.92 27.31 3.96
N GLU A 37 -34.47 28.39 3.30
CA GLU A 37 -35.30 29.58 3.08
C GLU A 37 -36.56 29.25 2.28
N PRO A 38 -37.70 29.89 2.58
CA PRO A 38 -38.96 29.59 1.91
C PRO A 38 -38.92 30.01 0.44
N LEU A 39 -39.07 29.04 -0.47
CA LEU A 39 -39.13 29.23 -1.93
C LEU A 39 -40.50 28.76 -2.47
N LYS A 40 -41.10 29.54 -3.38
CA LYS A 40 -42.31 29.13 -4.12
C LYS A 40 -41.92 28.70 -5.53
N LEU A 41 -42.31 27.49 -5.93
CA LEU A 41 -42.12 26.97 -7.29
C LEU A 41 -43.36 27.32 -8.12
N VAL A 42 -43.21 28.22 -9.09
CA VAL A 42 -44.33 28.81 -9.83
C VAL A 42 -44.50 28.14 -11.19
N THR A 43 -43.39 27.76 -11.83
CA THR A 43 -43.38 27.18 -13.17
C THR A 43 -42.97 25.70 -13.15
N PRO A 44 -43.30 24.93 -14.22
CA PRO A 44 -42.73 23.60 -14.42
C PRO A 44 -41.19 23.62 -14.46
N SER A 45 -40.59 24.68 -15.01
CA SER A 45 -39.13 24.86 -15.02
C SER A 45 -38.57 25.00 -13.61
N ASP A 46 -39.21 25.78 -12.72
CA ASP A 46 -38.78 25.91 -11.32
C ASP A 46 -38.80 24.55 -10.61
N SER A 47 -39.84 23.75 -10.90
CA SER A 47 -40.03 22.42 -10.31
C SER A 47 -38.92 21.45 -10.73
N ILE A 48 -38.59 21.39 -12.03
CA ILE A 48 -37.51 20.51 -12.50
C ILE A 48 -36.13 21.02 -12.07
N SER A 49 -35.91 22.34 -12.03
CA SER A 49 -34.65 22.92 -11.52
C SER A 49 -34.44 22.61 -10.04
N TYR A 50 -35.47 22.78 -9.21
CA TYR A 50 -35.42 22.42 -7.80
C TYR A 50 -35.17 20.91 -7.61
N ALA A 51 -35.89 20.07 -8.36
CA ALA A 51 -35.71 18.63 -8.33
C ALA A 51 -34.30 18.21 -8.76
N ALA A 52 -33.73 18.83 -9.81
CA ALA A 52 -32.38 18.56 -10.27
C ALA A 52 -31.32 18.93 -9.22
N GLY A 53 -31.47 20.09 -8.57
CA GLY A 53 -30.61 20.51 -7.46
C GLY A 53 -30.65 19.52 -6.29
N MET A 54 -31.86 19.15 -5.83
CA MET A 54 -32.05 18.17 -4.76
C MET A 54 -31.52 16.77 -5.13
N ALA A 55 -31.74 16.32 -6.37
CA ALA A 55 -31.22 15.04 -6.84
C ALA A 55 -29.69 15.00 -6.84
N SER A 56 -29.05 16.15 -7.07
CA SER A 56 -27.59 16.30 -7.10
C SER A 56 -26.93 16.25 -5.71
N THR A 57 -27.68 16.33 -4.61
CA THR A 57 -27.11 16.29 -3.25
C THR A 57 -27.02 14.89 -2.65
N ARG A 58 -27.37 13.83 -3.41
CA ARG A 58 -27.33 12.45 -2.89
C ARG A 58 -25.91 12.08 -2.47
N GLY A 59 -25.73 11.78 -1.19
CA GLY A 59 -24.43 11.41 -0.60
C GLY A 59 -23.50 12.60 -0.31
N LEU A 60 -23.89 13.83 -0.65
CA LEU A 60 -23.05 15.02 -0.49
C LEU A 60 -22.69 15.29 0.97
N LEU A 61 -23.63 15.11 1.90
CA LEU A 61 -23.35 15.32 3.32
C LEU A 61 -22.27 14.35 3.82
N SER A 62 -22.40 13.06 3.50
CA SER A 62 -21.40 12.05 3.85
C SER A 62 -20.04 12.37 3.24
N TYR A 63 -20.01 12.81 1.98
CA TYR A 63 -18.79 13.23 1.30
C TYR A 63 -18.13 14.44 1.98
N ILE A 64 -18.89 15.49 2.30
CA ILE A 64 -18.39 16.68 3.02
C ILE A 64 -17.81 16.29 4.38
N GLN A 65 -18.47 15.38 5.11
CA GLN A 65 -17.97 14.89 6.39
C GLN A 65 -16.68 14.08 6.23
N GLN A 66 -16.60 13.20 5.23
CA GLN A 66 -15.46 12.29 5.06
C GLN A 66 -14.24 12.96 4.42
N GLU A 67 -14.44 13.69 3.32
CA GLU A 67 -13.35 14.31 2.55
C GLU A 67 -12.89 15.62 3.18
N TYR A 68 -13.84 16.42 3.68
CA TYR A 68 -13.53 17.74 4.22
C TYR A 68 -13.41 17.78 5.74
N ASN A 69 -13.74 16.67 6.42
CA ASN A 69 -13.76 16.54 7.88
C ASN A 69 -14.62 17.63 8.56
N VAL A 70 -15.71 18.03 7.89
CA VAL A 70 -16.64 19.04 8.40
C VAL A 70 -17.59 18.38 9.40
N ASP A 71 -17.61 18.88 10.64
CA ASP A 71 -18.62 18.49 11.61
C ASP A 71 -19.97 19.10 11.20
N THR A 72 -21.02 18.29 11.28
CA THR A 72 -22.41 18.69 11.02
C THR A 72 -22.89 19.84 11.92
N ALA A 73 -22.26 20.05 13.07
CA ALA A 73 -22.48 21.24 13.89
C ALA A 73 -22.20 22.56 13.13
N TYR A 74 -21.35 22.54 12.10
CA TYR A 74 -20.93 23.70 11.30
C TYR A 74 -21.48 23.66 9.86
N ILE A 75 -22.56 22.92 9.61
CA ILE A 75 -23.14 22.84 8.26
C ILE A 75 -23.70 24.20 7.78
N GLN A 76 -24.02 25.12 8.70
CA GLN A 76 -24.39 26.48 8.35
C GLN A 76 -23.23 27.25 7.73
N ASP A 77 -22.03 27.10 8.26
CA ASP A 77 -20.83 27.72 7.70
C ASP A 77 -20.54 27.18 6.30
N PHE A 78 -20.76 25.88 6.08
CA PHE A 78 -20.68 25.28 4.74
C PHE A 78 -21.71 25.89 3.78
N ILE A 79 -22.98 26.00 4.18
CA ILE A 79 -24.04 26.58 3.35
C ILE A 79 -23.73 28.05 3.04
N GLN A 80 -23.25 28.81 4.02
CA GLN A 80 -22.86 30.20 3.83
C GLN A 80 -21.71 30.31 2.82
N GLY A 81 -20.66 29.49 2.97
CA GLY A 81 -19.56 29.45 2.03
C GLY A 81 -20.00 29.09 0.60
N TYR A 82 -20.95 28.17 0.45
CA TYR A 82 -21.52 27.82 -0.86
C TYR A 82 -22.31 28.98 -1.48
N LYS A 83 -23.14 29.67 -0.69
CA LYS A 83 -23.89 30.86 -1.15
C LYS A 83 -22.95 31.98 -1.57
N ASP A 84 -21.95 32.30 -0.74
CA ASP A 84 -20.95 33.33 -1.03
C ASP A 84 -20.16 33.01 -2.31
N ALA A 85 -19.85 31.72 -2.51
CA ALA A 85 -19.14 31.26 -3.69
C ALA A 85 -19.94 31.40 -4.99
N ILE A 86 -21.24 31.08 -4.97
CA ILE A 86 -22.12 31.31 -6.11
C ILE A 86 -22.27 32.80 -6.40
N ALA A 87 -22.46 33.63 -5.37
CA ALA A 87 -22.60 35.07 -5.52
C ALA A 87 -21.34 35.72 -6.13
N SER A 88 -20.18 35.12 -5.87
CA SER A 88 -18.88 35.59 -6.38
C SER A 88 -18.43 34.88 -7.66
N ALA A 89 -19.30 34.07 -8.29
CA ALA A 89 -18.95 33.30 -9.47
C ALA A 89 -18.52 34.23 -10.63
N GLY A 90 -17.34 33.97 -11.19
CA GLY A 90 -16.76 34.77 -12.28
C GLY A 90 -15.91 35.96 -11.83
N ASP A 91 -15.86 36.30 -10.53
CA ASP A 91 -14.93 37.32 -10.02
C ASP A 91 -13.47 36.78 -10.00
N PRO A 92 -12.53 37.39 -10.75
CA PRO A 92 -11.14 36.97 -10.76
C PRO A 92 -10.47 37.00 -9.38
N LYS A 93 -10.85 37.94 -8.50
CA LYS A 93 -10.30 38.03 -7.14
C LYS A 93 -10.79 36.89 -6.26
N PHE A 94 -12.06 36.50 -6.41
CA PHE A 94 -12.59 35.31 -5.76
C PHE A 94 -11.89 34.04 -6.25
N THR A 95 -11.71 33.89 -7.56
CA THR A 95 -10.95 32.78 -8.15
C THR A 95 -9.55 32.67 -7.57
N ALA A 96 -8.80 33.79 -7.49
CA ALA A 96 -7.46 33.80 -6.92
C ALA A 96 -7.43 33.41 -5.44
N ARG A 97 -8.35 33.95 -4.62
CA ARG A 97 -8.47 33.60 -3.20
C ARG A 97 -8.77 32.12 -2.99
N ASN A 98 -9.68 31.56 -3.79
CA ASN A 98 -10.01 30.13 -3.73
C ASN A 98 -8.84 29.24 -4.12
N ALA A 99 -8.11 29.60 -5.18
CA ALA A 99 -6.90 28.88 -5.56
C ALA A 99 -5.87 28.90 -4.41
N GLY A 100 -5.68 30.04 -3.75
CA GLY A 100 -4.83 30.16 -2.56
C GLY A 100 -5.26 29.21 -1.43
N MET A 101 -6.56 29.17 -1.10
CA MET A 101 -7.08 28.25 -0.07
C MET A 101 -6.88 26.77 -0.44
N GLN A 102 -7.10 26.41 -1.71
CA GLN A 102 -6.89 25.03 -2.18
C GLN A 102 -5.43 24.61 -2.09
N ILE A 103 -4.50 25.49 -2.50
CA ILE A 103 -3.07 25.22 -2.40
C ILE A 103 -2.61 25.17 -0.94
N ALA A 104 -3.10 26.07 -0.07
CA ALA A 104 -2.81 26.03 1.36
C ALA A 104 -3.24 24.69 1.98
N ARG A 105 -4.42 24.16 1.61
CA ARG A 105 -4.86 22.83 2.05
C ARG A 105 -3.90 21.73 1.59
N LEU A 106 -3.45 21.76 0.34
CA LEU A 106 -2.46 20.80 -0.18
C LEU A 106 -1.14 20.88 0.59
N VAL A 107 -0.67 22.09 0.88
CA VAL A 107 0.54 22.31 1.66
C VAL A 107 0.40 21.70 3.05
N GLU A 108 -0.67 22.03 3.77
CA GLU A 108 -0.92 21.57 5.14
C GLU A 108 -1.14 20.06 5.23
N GLN A 109 -1.81 19.46 4.25
CA GLN A 109 -2.15 18.03 4.29
C GLN A 109 -1.06 17.12 3.73
N ARG A 110 -0.22 17.62 2.81
CA ARG A 110 0.73 16.78 2.08
C ARG A 110 2.16 17.27 2.16
N MET A 111 2.43 18.54 1.86
CA MET A 111 3.80 19.02 1.70
C MET A 111 4.48 19.23 3.05
N LEU A 112 3.85 19.98 3.94
CA LEU A 112 4.40 20.29 5.26
C LEU A 112 4.58 19.02 6.11
N PRO A 113 3.62 18.08 6.23
CA PRO A 113 3.84 16.83 6.94
C PRO A 113 5.00 16.00 6.39
N SER A 114 5.15 15.97 5.06
CA SER A 114 6.28 15.27 4.42
C SER A 114 7.62 15.91 4.80
N ALA A 115 7.72 17.24 4.74
CA ALA A 115 8.93 17.97 5.14
C ALA A 115 9.23 17.79 6.64
N THR A 116 8.22 17.88 7.50
CA THR A 116 8.36 17.68 8.94
C THR A 116 8.84 16.26 9.27
N LYS A 117 8.21 15.24 8.68
CA LYS A 117 8.58 13.83 8.89
C LYS A 117 10.02 13.54 8.49
N GLN A 118 10.51 14.18 7.44
CA GLN A 118 11.89 14.00 6.98
C GLN A 118 12.91 14.41 8.04
N PHE A 119 12.64 15.49 8.78
CA PHE A 119 13.52 16.01 9.83
C PHE A 119 13.09 15.62 11.25
N GLU A 120 12.13 14.72 11.38
CA GLU A 120 11.70 14.18 12.68
C GLU A 120 12.89 13.52 13.41
N GLY A 121 13.02 13.83 14.71
CA GLY A 121 14.12 13.37 15.57
C GLY A 121 15.48 14.02 15.27
N THR A 122 15.52 15.06 14.44
CA THR A 122 16.74 15.81 14.13
C THR A 122 16.72 17.21 14.75
N LYS A 123 17.86 17.90 14.76
CA LYS A 123 17.95 19.30 15.19
C LYS A 123 17.31 20.29 14.20
N TYR A 124 16.90 19.84 13.02
CA TYR A 124 16.35 20.66 11.93
C TYR A 124 14.82 20.56 11.87
N ALA A 125 14.15 20.52 13.03
CA ALA A 125 12.69 20.47 13.08
C ALA A 125 12.08 21.61 12.26
N ILE A 126 11.16 21.27 11.36
CA ILE A 126 10.52 22.24 10.47
C ILE A 126 9.57 23.10 11.29
N ASN A 127 9.81 24.42 11.28
CA ASN A 127 8.88 25.39 11.83
C ASN A 127 7.80 25.72 10.78
N LYS A 128 6.54 25.48 11.13
CA LYS A 128 5.39 25.68 10.24
C LYS A 128 5.20 27.13 9.80
N ASP A 129 5.37 28.09 10.71
CA ASP A 129 5.14 29.51 10.41
C ASP A 129 6.21 30.04 9.45
N ILE A 130 7.47 29.65 9.67
CA ILE A 130 8.57 29.99 8.76
C ILE A 130 8.38 29.30 7.40
N TYR A 131 7.94 28.03 7.39
CA TYR A 131 7.66 27.31 6.15
C TYR A 131 6.60 28.03 5.30
N ASN A 132 5.48 28.42 5.92
CA ASN A 132 4.41 29.14 5.24
C ASN A 132 4.83 30.57 4.82
N THR A 133 5.63 31.24 5.65
CA THR A 133 6.22 32.55 5.28
C THR A 133 7.11 32.42 4.05
N ALA A 134 7.96 31.39 3.98
CA ALA A 134 8.81 31.12 2.83
C ALA A 134 8.00 30.72 1.58
N PHE A 135 6.89 29.99 1.76
CA PHE A 135 5.98 29.67 0.66
C PHE A 135 5.40 30.94 0.04
N ILE A 136 4.95 31.89 0.86
CA ILE A 136 4.44 33.20 0.42
C ILE A 136 5.56 34.00 -0.26
N ALA A 137 6.76 34.06 0.34
CA ALA A 137 7.92 34.74 -0.25
C ALA A 137 8.24 34.19 -1.65
N GLY A 138 8.21 32.86 -1.82
CA GLY A 138 8.40 32.21 -3.12
C GLY A 138 7.36 32.62 -4.17
N VAL A 139 6.07 32.71 -3.80
CA VAL A 139 5.00 33.18 -4.70
C VAL A 139 5.19 34.65 -5.08
N LEU A 140 5.64 35.48 -4.13
CA LEU A 140 5.95 36.89 -4.36
C LEU A 140 7.27 37.10 -5.10
N SER A 141 8.05 36.05 -5.32
CA SER A 141 9.45 36.14 -5.79
C SER A 141 10.31 37.05 -4.91
N ASP A 142 10.00 37.13 -3.62
CA ASP A 142 10.80 37.86 -2.64
C ASP A 142 12.07 37.07 -2.32
N THR A 143 13.20 37.63 -2.74
CA THR A 143 14.53 37.03 -2.58
C THR A 143 15.35 37.70 -1.49
N THR A 144 14.74 38.58 -0.68
CA THR A 144 15.41 39.36 0.37
C THR A 144 16.16 38.48 1.37
N LEU A 145 15.59 37.33 1.72
CA LEU A 145 16.22 36.36 2.62
C LEU A 145 17.01 35.28 1.88
N MET A 146 16.44 34.72 0.82
CA MET A 146 17.03 33.62 0.06
C MET A 146 16.32 33.46 -1.29
N ASP A 147 17.08 33.24 -2.37
CA ASP A 147 16.49 32.87 -3.65
C ASP A 147 16.07 31.38 -3.69
N VAL A 148 15.17 31.04 -4.61
CA VAL A 148 14.58 29.69 -4.72
C VAL A 148 15.63 28.61 -4.98
N LYS A 149 16.69 28.92 -5.76
CA LYS A 149 17.74 27.95 -6.08
C LYS A 149 18.59 27.65 -4.85
N SER A 150 19.01 28.69 -4.12
CA SER A 150 19.77 28.56 -2.88
C SER A 150 18.96 27.82 -1.81
N ALA A 151 17.65 28.11 -1.69
CA ALA A 151 16.76 27.41 -0.78
C ALA A 151 16.64 25.91 -1.09
N ALA A 152 16.45 25.56 -2.37
CA ALA A 152 16.39 24.17 -2.80
C ALA A 152 17.72 23.44 -2.54
N GLN A 153 18.85 24.08 -2.81
CA GLN A 153 20.18 23.50 -2.56
C GLN A 153 20.43 23.25 -1.07
N LEU A 154 20.09 24.22 -0.20
CA LEU A 154 20.21 24.04 1.24
C LEU A 154 19.34 22.89 1.73
N PHE A 155 18.07 22.87 1.32
CA PHE A 155 17.13 21.81 1.70
C PHE A 155 17.64 20.43 1.27
N THR A 156 18.06 20.26 0.01
CA THR A 156 18.61 18.99 -0.50
C THR A 156 19.86 18.57 0.24
N LYS A 157 20.82 19.47 0.46
CA LYS A 157 22.07 19.15 1.16
C LYS A 157 21.83 18.66 2.59
N VAL A 158 20.97 19.35 3.34
CA VAL A 158 20.67 18.97 4.73
C VAL A 158 19.84 17.68 4.75
N SER A 159 18.92 17.52 3.81
CA SER A 159 18.11 16.30 3.60
C SER A 159 18.98 15.06 3.39
N GLU A 160 19.93 15.13 2.46
CA GLU A 160 20.82 14.01 2.13
C GLU A 160 21.72 13.64 3.32
N ALA A 161 22.27 14.64 4.02
CA ALA A 161 23.09 14.42 5.20
C ALA A 161 22.31 13.72 6.33
N GLU A 162 21.07 14.14 6.59
CA GLU A 162 20.24 13.50 7.62
C GLU A 162 19.76 12.10 7.21
N ASN A 163 19.45 11.88 5.92
CA ASN A 163 19.12 10.55 5.41
C ASN A 163 20.30 9.60 5.56
N TYR A 164 21.50 10.03 5.17
CA TYR A 164 22.73 9.26 5.36
C TYR A 164 22.97 8.96 6.84
N ARG A 165 22.83 9.94 7.73
CA ARG A 165 22.97 9.75 9.19
C ARG A 165 21.99 8.70 9.72
N LYS A 166 20.71 8.79 9.33
CA LYS A 166 19.67 7.82 9.72
C LYS A 166 19.98 6.42 9.22
N GLU A 167 20.46 6.30 7.98
CA GLU A 167 20.86 5.03 7.39
C GLU A 167 22.07 4.40 8.10
N GLN A 168 23.10 5.20 8.44
CA GLN A 168 24.24 4.71 9.22
C GLN A 168 23.83 4.29 10.64
N ALA A 169 22.95 5.04 11.29
CA ALA A 169 22.42 4.67 12.61
C ALA A 169 21.64 3.35 12.53
N TYR A 170 20.77 3.18 11.53
CA TYR A 170 20.03 1.95 11.31
C TYR A 170 20.94 0.76 11.00
N LYS A 171 21.96 0.96 10.16
CA LYS A 171 23.00 -0.05 9.90
C LYS A 171 23.68 -0.49 11.19
N SER A 172 24.15 0.47 12.00
CA SER A 172 24.80 0.19 13.28
C SER A 172 23.89 -0.55 14.25
N GLU A 173 22.61 -0.18 14.31
CA GLU A 173 21.61 -0.88 15.14
C GLU A 173 21.47 -2.35 14.72
N ASN A 174 21.40 -2.62 13.42
CA ASN A 174 21.29 -3.99 12.87
C ASN A 174 22.55 -4.83 13.13
N GLU A 175 23.73 -4.22 13.02
CA GLU A 175 25.01 -4.86 13.32
C GLU A 175 25.14 -5.18 14.81
N GLN A 176 24.78 -4.24 15.70
CA GLN A 176 24.77 -4.46 17.15
C GLN A 176 23.77 -5.53 17.56
N TRP A 177 22.58 -5.54 16.95
CA TRP A 177 21.57 -6.56 17.18
C TRP A 177 22.12 -7.96 16.86
N LEU A 178 22.84 -8.12 15.74
CA LEU A 178 23.48 -9.38 15.38
C LEU A 178 24.58 -9.77 16.37
N THR A 179 25.42 -8.84 16.80
CA THR A 179 26.44 -9.12 17.83
C THR A 179 25.80 -9.63 19.12
N ALA A 180 24.74 -8.98 19.59
CA ALA A 180 23.99 -9.42 20.77
C ALA A 180 23.30 -10.77 20.55
N ASN A 181 22.78 -11.01 19.35
CA ASN A 181 22.09 -12.25 19.01
C ASN A 181 23.04 -13.47 18.96
N ALA A 182 24.26 -13.28 18.48
CA ALA A 182 25.28 -14.33 18.44
C ALA A 182 25.61 -14.92 19.82
N ALA A 183 25.45 -14.12 20.88
CA ALA A 183 25.71 -14.55 22.26
C ALA A 183 24.55 -15.33 22.90
N LYS A 184 23.39 -15.44 22.23
CA LYS A 184 22.22 -16.15 22.76
C LYS A 184 22.39 -17.66 22.66
N GLU A 185 21.81 -18.37 23.63
CA GLU A 185 21.85 -19.83 23.67
C GLU A 185 21.22 -20.49 22.43
N GLY A 186 21.97 -21.43 21.85
CA GLY A 186 21.58 -22.19 20.66
C GLY A 186 21.80 -21.46 19.33
N VAL A 187 22.27 -20.21 19.36
CA VAL A 187 22.67 -19.49 18.13
C VAL A 187 24.08 -19.90 17.74
N LYS A 188 24.26 -20.26 16.47
CA LYS A 188 25.54 -20.57 15.85
C LYS A 188 25.84 -19.52 14.78
N THR A 189 27.11 -19.20 14.58
CA THR A 189 27.58 -18.22 13.57
C THR A 189 28.55 -18.91 12.62
N THR A 190 28.34 -18.78 11.32
CA THR A 190 29.25 -19.31 10.29
C THR A 190 30.36 -18.31 9.95
N ALA A 191 31.34 -18.74 9.16
CA ALA A 191 32.44 -17.88 8.73
C ALA A 191 32.00 -16.69 7.85
N SER A 192 30.86 -16.79 7.17
CA SER A 192 30.30 -15.68 6.36
C SER A 192 29.57 -14.63 7.20
N GLY A 193 29.34 -14.91 8.49
CA GLY A 193 28.55 -14.11 9.40
C GLY A 193 27.07 -14.48 9.46
N LEU A 194 26.61 -15.49 8.70
CA LEU A 194 25.26 -16.04 8.86
C LEU A 194 25.11 -16.59 10.27
N GLN A 195 24.04 -16.19 10.97
CA GLN A 195 23.68 -16.79 12.25
C GLN A 195 22.43 -17.64 12.08
N TYR A 196 22.32 -18.72 12.85
CA TYR A 196 21.15 -19.57 12.85
C TYR A 196 20.94 -20.27 14.18
N LYS A 197 19.70 -20.67 14.43
CA LYS A 197 19.29 -21.51 15.56
C LYS A 197 18.44 -22.66 15.05
N VAL A 198 18.84 -23.88 15.38
CA VAL A 198 18.06 -25.08 15.07
C VAL A 198 16.87 -25.16 16.03
N ILE A 199 15.65 -25.11 15.49
CA ILE A 199 14.41 -25.28 16.26
C ILE A 199 13.99 -26.76 16.24
N LYS A 200 14.14 -27.40 15.08
CA LYS A 200 13.94 -28.83 14.88
C LYS A 200 14.99 -29.35 13.91
N GLU A 201 15.69 -30.41 14.30
CA GLU A 201 16.63 -31.10 13.43
C GLU A 201 15.87 -32.05 12.49
N GLY A 202 16.17 -31.97 11.21
CA GLY A 202 15.67 -32.89 10.19
C GLY A 202 16.51 -34.16 10.12
N THR A 203 16.02 -35.16 9.40
CA THR A 203 16.71 -36.45 9.21
C THR A 203 16.85 -36.84 7.75
N GLY A 204 16.39 -35.99 6.83
CA GLY A 204 16.50 -36.22 5.39
C GLY A 204 17.83 -35.76 4.79
N GLU A 205 17.92 -35.85 3.47
CA GLU A 205 19.08 -35.39 2.71
C GLU A 205 19.28 -33.89 2.84
N THR A 206 20.54 -33.42 2.86
CA THR A 206 20.87 -32.01 2.80
C THR A 206 20.96 -31.54 1.34
N PRO A 207 20.21 -30.50 0.93
CA PRO A 207 20.21 -30.02 -0.45
C PRO A 207 21.59 -29.53 -0.92
N LYS A 208 21.89 -29.72 -2.20
CA LYS A 208 22.94 -28.99 -2.92
C LYS A 208 22.41 -27.62 -3.36
N ALA A 209 23.29 -26.66 -3.63
CA ALA A 209 22.90 -25.33 -4.09
C ALA A 209 22.06 -25.35 -5.38
N THR A 210 22.29 -26.32 -6.25
CA THR A 210 21.56 -26.48 -7.53
C THR A 210 20.20 -27.18 -7.38
N ASP A 211 19.91 -27.73 -6.21
CA ASP A 211 18.69 -28.50 -6.00
C ASP A 211 17.48 -27.56 -5.85
N ARG A 212 16.33 -28.04 -6.34
CA ARG A 212 15.05 -27.36 -6.14
C ARG A 212 14.47 -27.80 -4.80
N VAL A 213 14.33 -26.87 -3.87
CA VAL A 213 13.84 -27.13 -2.51
C VAL A 213 12.39 -26.70 -2.36
N LYS A 214 11.68 -27.32 -1.43
CA LYS A 214 10.34 -26.94 -0.97
C LYS A 214 10.42 -26.43 0.45
N VAL A 215 9.97 -25.20 0.69
CA VAL A 215 10.07 -24.55 2.00
C VAL A 215 8.77 -23.92 2.46
N ARG A 216 8.63 -23.76 3.77
CA ARG A 216 7.69 -22.82 4.40
C ARG A 216 8.49 -21.81 5.18
N TYR A 217 8.12 -20.54 5.12
CA TYR A 217 8.88 -19.50 5.80
C TYR A 217 8.07 -18.26 6.16
N GLU A 218 8.64 -17.51 7.08
CA GLU A 218 8.23 -16.17 7.48
C GLU A 218 9.49 -15.31 7.63
N GLY A 219 9.46 -14.10 7.07
CA GLY A 219 10.55 -13.12 7.12
C GLY A 219 10.13 -11.86 7.85
N LYS A 220 10.91 -11.45 8.85
CA LYS A 220 10.70 -10.25 9.67
C LYS A 220 11.98 -9.43 9.84
N LEU A 221 11.83 -8.12 10.03
CA LEU A 221 12.91 -7.23 10.44
C LEU A 221 13.18 -7.35 11.95
N ILE A 222 14.29 -6.77 12.41
CA ILE A 222 14.67 -6.78 13.85
C ILE A 222 13.63 -6.10 14.77
N ASP A 223 12.81 -5.20 14.21
CA ASP A 223 11.70 -4.53 14.90
C ASP A 223 10.40 -5.36 14.93
N GLY A 224 10.41 -6.56 14.35
CA GLY A 224 9.26 -7.46 14.27
C GLY A 224 8.36 -7.23 13.05
N THR A 225 8.63 -6.24 12.20
CA THR A 225 7.86 -6.00 10.98
C THR A 225 7.99 -7.18 10.02
N GLU A 226 6.88 -7.88 9.78
CA GLU A 226 6.82 -8.93 8.76
C GLU A 226 6.85 -8.33 7.35
N PHE A 227 7.78 -8.80 6.52
CA PHE A 227 7.95 -8.35 5.14
C PHE A 227 7.59 -9.42 4.10
N ASP A 228 7.65 -10.70 4.43
CA ASP A 228 7.20 -11.79 3.56
C ASP A 228 6.80 -13.02 4.39
N SER A 229 5.84 -13.80 3.89
CA SER A 229 5.39 -15.03 4.54
C SER A 229 4.74 -15.97 3.53
N SER A 230 5.25 -17.19 3.41
CA SER A 230 4.63 -18.22 2.56
C SER A 230 3.30 -18.69 3.13
N TYR A 231 3.13 -18.62 4.46
CA TYR A 231 1.90 -19.04 5.14
C TYR A 231 0.69 -18.19 4.72
N LYS A 232 0.91 -16.91 4.41
CA LYS A 232 -0.15 -16.00 3.91
C LYS A 232 -0.60 -16.30 2.49
N ARG A 233 0.16 -17.08 1.72
CA ARG A 233 -0.13 -17.42 0.32
C ARG A 233 -0.92 -18.74 0.17
N GLY A 234 -1.10 -19.49 1.26
CA GLY A 234 -1.82 -20.75 1.28
C GLY A 234 -1.11 -21.84 2.09
N PRO A 235 -1.64 -23.08 2.10
CA PRO A 235 -1.04 -24.20 2.83
C PRO A 235 0.20 -24.78 2.13
N GLU A 236 0.33 -24.60 0.81
CA GLU A 236 1.38 -25.26 0.02
C GLU A 236 2.79 -24.71 0.28
N PRO A 237 3.84 -25.56 0.27
CA PRO A 237 5.22 -25.11 0.29
C PRO A 237 5.59 -24.31 -0.96
N THR A 238 6.47 -23.32 -0.79
CA THR A 238 7.06 -22.58 -1.91
C THR A 238 8.28 -23.33 -2.44
N ALA A 239 8.39 -23.47 -3.77
CA ALA A 239 9.48 -24.20 -4.41
C ALA A 239 10.35 -23.29 -5.28
N PHE A 240 11.67 -23.37 -5.12
CA PHE A 240 12.68 -22.63 -5.89
C PHE A 240 14.03 -23.35 -5.81
N ARG A 241 14.99 -22.96 -6.65
CA ARG A 241 16.36 -23.47 -6.51
C ARG A 241 17.09 -22.77 -5.37
N ALA A 242 17.90 -23.51 -4.62
CA ALA A 242 18.62 -22.96 -3.48
C ALA A 242 19.63 -21.85 -3.87
N ASP A 243 20.05 -21.77 -5.14
CA ASP A 243 20.95 -20.74 -5.67
C ASP A 243 20.23 -19.51 -6.29
N GLU A 244 18.89 -19.48 -6.32
CA GLU A 244 18.10 -18.36 -6.86
C GLU A 244 17.61 -17.38 -5.79
N VAL A 245 18.06 -17.56 -4.54
CA VAL A 245 17.67 -16.77 -3.37
C VAL A 245 18.85 -15.95 -2.83
N ILE A 246 18.60 -15.14 -1.80
CA ILE A 246 19.67 -14.36 -1.15
C ILE A 246 20.76 -15.28 -0.59
N LYS A 247 22.01 -14.81 -0.58
CA LYS A 247 23.19 -15.62 -0.24
C LYS A 247 23.06 -16.35 1.10
N GLY A 248 22.49 -15.69 2.12
CA GLY A 248 22.28 -16.29 3.42
C GLY A 248 21.30 -17.47 3.42
N TRP A 249 20.29 -17.43 2.54
CA TRP A 249 19.39 -18.57 2.33
C TRP A 249 20.10 -19.72 1.61
N THR A 250 20.84 -19.44 0.54
CA THR A 250 21.60 -20.47 -0.18
C THR A 250 22.53 -21.21 0.76
N GLU A 251 23.29 -20.47 1.58
CA GLU A 251 24.19 -21.06 2.58
C GLU A 251 23.42 -21.92 3.59
N ALA A 252 22.37 -21.37 4.21
CA ALA A 252 21.56 -22.08 5.20
C ALA A 252 20.95 -23.38 4.65
N LEU A 253 20.32 -23.31 3.49
CA LEU A 253 19.65 -24.47 2.86
C LEU A 253 20.62 -25.60 2.57
N THR A 254 21.87 -25.31 2.23
CA THR A 254 22.92 -26.32 2.00
C THR A 254 23.53 -26.91 3.27
N MET A 255 23.09 -26.45 4.44
CA MET A 255 23.44 -27.00 5.75
C MET A 255 22.26 -27.67 6.46
N MET A 256 21.04 -27.43 6.00
CA MET A 256 19.80 -27.91 6.62
C MET A 256 19.40 -29.28 6.07
N PRO A 257 19.36 -30.34 6.89
CA PRO A 257 18.73 -31.60 6.49
C PRO A 257 17.23 -31.40 6.22
N VAL A 258 16.67 -32.10 5.23
CA VAL A 258 15.22 -32.08 5.00
C VAL A 258 14.45 -32.51 6.27
N GLY A 259 13.35 -31.81 6.55
CA GLY A 259 12.56 -31.93 7.77
C GLY A 259 12.97 -30.96 8.89
N SER A 260 14.04 -30.19 8.68
CA SER A 260 14.51 -29.19 9.65
C SER A 260 13.63 -27.95 9.70
N LYS A 261 13.57 -27.35 10.88
CA LYS A 261 13.06 -25.99 11.08
C LYS A 261 14.11 -25.14 11.79
N TRP A 262 14.58 -24.08 11.15
CA TRP A 262 15.62 -23.20 11.68
C TRP A 262 15.11 -21.76 11.75
N GLU A 263 15.58 -21.00 12.74
CA GLU A 263 15.61 -19.54 12.65
C GLU A 263 16.95 -19.13 12.05
N LEU A 264 16.92 -18.27 11.03
CA LEU A 264 18.07 -17.68 10.36
C LEU A 264 18.11 -16.19 10.70
N TYR A 265 19.29 -15.68 11.00
CA TYR A 265 19.56 -14.26 11.17
C TYR A 265 20.64 -13.84 10.18
N ILE A 266 20.20 -13.16 9.13
CA ILE A 266 20.98 -12.93 7.91
C ILE A 266 21.49 -11.50 7.93
N PRO A 267 22.82 -11.27 8.01
CA PRO A 267 23.40 -9.94 7.93
C PRO A 267 23.20 -9.33 6.53
N GLN A 268 23.24 -7.99 6.46
CA GLN A 268 22.92 -7.25 5.23
C GLN A 268 23.74 -7.70 4.01
N ASN A 269 25.01 -8.07 4.19
CA ASN A 269 25.90 -8.52 3.11
C ASN A 269 25.50 -9.88 2.51
N LEU A 270 24.72 -10.67 3.24
CA LEU A 270 24.12 -11.93 2.81
C LEU A 270 22.64 -11.78 2.42
N GLY A 271 22.06 -10.60 2.61
CA GLY A 271 20.72 -10.21 2.21
C GLY A 271 20.72 -9.21 1.04
N TYR A 272 20.09 -8.04 1.25
CA TYR A 272 19.91 -7.01 0.20
C TYR A 272 20.96 -5.89 0.20
N GLY A 273 21.88 -5.88 1.16
CA GLY A 273 22.95 -4.89 1.25
C GLY A 273 22.43 -3.45 1.35
N ALA A 274 23.07 -2.53 0.63
CA ALA A 274 22.69 -1.13 0.55
C ALA A 274 21.41 -0.85 -0.27
N ARG A 275 20.75 -1.89 -0.82
CA ARG A 275 19.59 -1.73 -1.68
C ARG A 275 18.31 -1.83 -0.87
N GLN A 276 17.34 -0.98 -1.19
CA GLN A 276 15.98 -1.12 -0.67
C GLN A 276 15.22 -2.20 -1.44
N ALA A 277 14.45 -3.04 -0.73
CA ALA A 277 13.61 -4.08 -1.32
C ALA A 277 12.23 -4.13 -0.63
N GLY A 278 11.21 -3.54 -1.25
CA GLY A 278 9.86 -3.45 -0.67
C GLY A 278 9.90 -2.75 0.70
N LYS A 279 9.54 -3.48 1.77
CA LYS A 279 9.59 -3.00 3.16
C LYS A 279 10.99 -3.08 3.80
N ILE A 280 11.93 -3.77 3.17
CA ILE A 280 13.30 -3.96 3.66
C ILE A 280 14.12 -2.72 3.33
N LYS A 281 14.62 -2.05 4.37
CA LYS A 281 15.47 -0.86 4.25
C LYS A 281 16.90 -1.29 3.89
N PRO A 282 17.71 -0.38 3.31
CA PRO A 282 19.14 -0.60 3.19
C PRO A 282 19.77 -1.03 4.53
N TYR A 283 20.69 -1.99 4.47
CA TYR A 283 21.45 -2.55 5.59
C TYR A 283 20.64 -3.29 6.66
N SER A 284 19.38 -3.65 6.38
CA SER A 284 18.59 -4.48 7.29
C SER A 284 19.22 -5.86 7.51
N THR A 285 19.25 -6.29 8.77
CA THR A 285 19.33 -7.69 9.17
C THR A 285 17.96 -8.33 8.96
N LEU A 286 17.95 -9.52 8.36
CA LEU A 286 16.72 -10.27 8.08
C LEU A 286 16.62 -11.45 9.03
N ILE A 287 15.46 -11.64 9.63
CA ILE A 287 15.16 -12.79 10.47
C ILE A 287 14.17 -13.67 9.71
N PHE A 288 14.53 -14.92 9.48
CA PHE A 288 13.65 -15.89 8.85
C PHE A 288 13.40 -17.07 9.76
N THR A 289 12.16 -17.52 9.86
CA THR A 289 11.85 -18.88 10.30
C THR A 289 11.66 -19.71 9.04
N VAL A 290 12.48 -20.73 8.83
CA VAL A 290 12.46 -21.58 7.62
C VAL A 290 12.25 -23.03 8.01
N GLU A 291 11.27 -23.67 7.37
CA GLU A 291 11.03 -25.10 7.42
C GLU A 291 11.34 -25.70 6.05
N LEU A 292 12.32 -26.60 6.00
CA LEU A 292 12.70 -27.30 4.77
C LEU A 292 11.87 -28.59 4.66
N VAL A 293 10.88 -28.58 3.76
CA VAL A 293 9.90 -29.66 3.61
C VAL A 293 10.44 -30.79 2.72
N GLY A 294 11.24 -30.47 1.71
CA GLY A 294 11.76 -31.48 0.79
C GLY A 294 12.65 -30.94 -0.32
N ILE A 295 13.15 -31.86 -1.14
CA ILE A 295 13.92 -31.59 -2.36
C ILE A 295 13.14 -32.21 -3.52
N ASP A 296 12.84 -31.42 -4.54
CA ASP A 296 12.32 -31.90 -5.81
C ASP A 296 13.48 -32.52 -6.58
N LYS A 297 13.61 -33.85 -6.50
CA LYS A 297 14.52 -34.59 -7.37
C LYS A 297 13.91 -34.60 -8.78
N PRO A 298 14.63 -34.17 -9.83
CA PRO A 298 14.18 -34.44 -11.18
C PRO A 298 14.05 -35.96 -11.32
N GLU A 299 12.89 -36.44 -11.81
CA GLU A 299 12.73 -37.86 -12.09
C GLU A 299 13.88 -38.33 -12.98
N PRO A 300 14.49 -39.51 -12.72
CA PRO A 300 15.47 -40.07 -13.63
C PRO A 300 14.78 -40.20 -14.98
N VAL A 301 15.35 -39.56 -16.01
CA VAL A 301 14.96 -39.82 -17.39
C VAL A 301 15.18 -41.31 -17.60
N GLN A 302 14.11 -42.10 -17.61
CA GLN A 302 14.21 -43.51 -17.93
C GLN A 302 14.71 -43.59 -19.36
N GLU A 303 15.97 -43.99 -19.50
CA GLU A 303 16.57 -44.36 -20.77
C GLU A 303 15.99 -45.71 -21.21
N SER A 304 14.69 -45.72 -21.50
CA SER A 304 13.99 -46.83 -22.13
C SER A 304 13.68 -46.43 -23.56
N LEU A 305 14.54 -46.86 -24.49
CA LEU A 305 14.22 -47.39 -25.83
C LEU A 305 15.53 -47.65 -26.60
N LYS A 306 16.28 -48.65 -26.16
CA LYS A 306 17.17 -49.45 -27.03
C LYS A 306 16.89 -50.93 -26.79
N ASN A 307 15.68 -51.38 -27.12
CA ASN A 307 15.48 -52.72 -27.64
C ASN A 307 14.06 -52.90 -28.21
N THR A 308 13.90 -52.69 -29.51
CA THR A 308 13.11 -53.59 -30.35
C THR A 308 13.72 -53.56 -31.74
N GLY A 309 14.31 -54.69 -32.12
CA GLY A 309 14.71 -54.96 -33.49
C GLY A 309 13.50 -55.01 -34.40
N ASP A 310 13.76 -54.69 -35.66
CA ASP A 310 13.28 -55.43 -36.83
C ASP A 310 11.84 -55.97 -36.78
N SER A 311 10.87 -55.12 -37.11
CA SER A 311 9.77 -55.49 -38.00
C SER A 311 9.06 -54.21 -38.49
N SER A 312 9.10 -53.97 -39.80
CA SER A 312 8.15 -53.14 -40.60
C SER A 312 8.80 -52.36 -41.76
N LYS A 313 9.78 -52.93 -42.47
CA LYS A 313 9.90 -52.67 -43.91
C LYS A 313 8.74 -53.37 -44.64
N LYS A 314 7.51 -52.84 -44.55
CA LYS A 314 6.44 -53.20 -45.51
C LYS A 314 5.38 -52.15 -45.80
N ASP A 315 5.22 -51.09 -45.00
CA ASP A 315 4.12 -50.12 -45.23
C ASP A 315 4.53 -48.73 -45.75
N ALA A 316 5.77 -48.56 -46.21
CA ALA A 316 6.22 -47.33 -46.86
C ALA A 316 5.77 -47.19 -48.34
N ARG A 317 4.99 -48.13 -48.89
CA ARG A 317 4.54 -48.11 -50.30
C ARG A 317 3.09 -47.66 -50.51
N THR A 318 2.30 -47.47 -49.45
CA THR A 318 0.86 -47.17 -49.59
C THR A 318 0.50 -45.70 -49.35
N VAL A 319 1.36 -44.90 -48.71
CA VAL A 319 1.07 -43.48 -48.40
C VAL A 319 1.63 -42.49 -49.45
N ARG A 320 2.51 -42.96 -50.36
CA ARG A 320 3.02 -42.12 -51.48
C ARG A 320 2.10 -42.07 -52.71
N LYS A 321 1.06 -42.91 -52.79
CA LYS A 321 0.11 -42.89 -53.93
C LYS A 321 -1.04 -41.88 -53.76
N THR A 322 -1.41 -41.49 -52.55
CA THR A 322 -2.58 -40.61 -52.31
C THR A 322 -2.27 -39.10 -52.25
N ARG A 323 -0.99 -38.70 -52.33
CA ARG A 323 -0.58 -37.28 -52.37
C ARG A 323 -0.22 -36.76 -53.77
N ALA A 324 -0.01 -37.66 -54.74
CA ALA A 324 0.26 -37.31 -56.13
C ALA A 324 -1.02 -37.10 -56.97
N GLU A 325 -2.15 -37.70 -56.60
CA GLU A 325 -3.42 -37.53 -57.33
C GLU A 325 -4.22 -36.30 -56.90
N ARG A 326 -4.03 -35.78 -55.67
CA ARG A 326 -4.68 -34.52 -55.22
C ARG A 326 -4.01 -33.24 -55.73
N ARG A 327 -2.82 -33.31 -56.35
CA ARG A 327 -2.15 -32.15 -56.96
C ARG A 327 -2.42 -31.98 -58.46
N LYS A 328 -3.09 -32.93 -59.12
CA LYS A 328 -3.54 -32.80 -60.53
C LYS A 328 -5.00 -32.33 -60.70
N ALA A 329 -5.78 -32.22 -59.62
CA ALA A 329 -7.18 -31.75 -59.68
C ALA A 329 -7.38 -30.24 -59.40
N ALA A 330 -6.31 -29.48 -59.11
CA ALA A 330 -6.38 -28.06 -58.77
C ALA A 330 -5.70 -27.12 -59.80
N ALA A 331 -5.32 -27.62 -60.97
CA ALA A 331 -4.66 -26.84 -62.03
C ALA A 331 -5.37 -26.94 -63.39
N GLY A 332 -6.68 -27.17 -63.39
CA GLY A 332 -7.44 -27.38 -64.62
C GLY A 332 -8.92 -27.06 -64.47
N LYS A 333 -9.24 -25.78 -64.20
CA LYS A 333 -10.47 -25.15 -64.68
C LYS A 333 -10.28 -23.64 -64.68
N LYS A 334 -10.53 -23.10 -65.87
CA LYS A 334 -10.55 -21.68 -66.25
C LYS A 334 -11.48 -20.87 -65.36
#